data_AF-A0A7I4ELF7-F1
#
_entry.id   AF-A0A7I4ELF7-F1
#
_cell.length_a   1.000
_cell.length_b   1.000
_cell.length_c   1.000
_cell.angle_alpha   90.00
_cell.angle_beta   90.00
_cell.angle_gamma   90.00
#
_symmetry.space_group_name_H-M   'P 1'
#
loop_
_entity.id
_entity.type
_entity.pdbx_description
1 polymer ?
#
loop_
_entity_poly.entity_id
_entity_poly.type
_entity_poly.pdbx_seq_one_letter_code
_entity_poly.pdbx_strand_id
1 'polypeptide(L)'
;MVGFFSCFRRGSSGASNPQAFHFSPPFNDPFALPHISDRLIMPAIESNYRTKSGGNSIEGSASPKVDANDMRRIYVHDDDRVLVKIVHFGHPSSVGIEYDENGNWQFRPLWARRAGPRAWIYFNPEQVKAAIVTCGGLCPGLNDVIRQVVFTLETYGVNHILGIQYGFKGFVDKNYPPIKLSRKLVKTINMEGGSFLGVSRGCPPLKDIVDRLEEWNINMFYVIGGNGSHAGATAIYEQCEKRKMKMVVVGIPKTIDNDIEILDKTFGFDTAVEEAQRAINAAYTEVTFTMGGKHGVLEYMKQKIELNGICVVVVAEGAGQWSLHLCTYSDETGNGGV
;
A
#
# COMPACT_ATOMS: atom_id res chain seq x y z
N MET A 1 -11.43 -0.94 -4.25
CA MET A 1 -10.39 -0.45 -5.18
C MET A 1 -10.17 1.02 -4.92
N VAL A 2 -8.97 1.40 -4.50
CA VAL A 2 -8.66 2.74 -4.00
C VAL A 2 -8.12 3.53 -5.19
N GLY A 3 -8.77 4.63 -5.53
CA GLY A 3 -8.37 5.46 -6.67
C GLY A 3 -7.02 6.11 -6.41
N PHE A 4 -5.94 5.50 -6.91
CA PHE A 4 -4.62 6.11 -6.93
C PHE A 4 -4.41 6.78 -8.28
N PHE A 5 -4.06 8.06 -8.30
CA PHE A 5 -3.67 8.68 -9.56
C PHE A 5 -2.41 8.00 -10.11
N SER A 6 -2.44 7.73 -11.40
CA SER A 6 -1.20 7.66 -12.15
C SER A 6 -0.69 9.09 -12.36
N CYS A 7 0.50 9.41 -11.85
CA CYS A 7 1.17 10.69 -12.07
C CYS A 7 2.07 10.64 -13.32
N PHE A 8 1.66 9.93 -14.38
CA PHE A 8 2.55 9.44 -15.44
C PHE A 8 1.95 9.63 -16.83
N ARG A 9 2.69 10.32 -17.69
CA ARG A 9 2.25 10.83 -18.99
C ARG A 9 1.41 9.83 -19.79
N ARG A 10 0.31 10.27 -20.38
CA ARG A 10 -0.35 9.50 -21.45
C ARG A 10 0.49 9.67 -22.71
N GLY A 11 0.81 8.57 -23.40
CA GLY A 11 1.52 8.61 -24.67
C GLY A 11 0.87 9.65 -25.59
N SER A 12 1.63 10.69 -25.96
CA SER A 12 1.17 11.68 -26.94
C SER A 12 1.28 11.09 -28.33
N SER A 13 0.17 11.04 -29.05
CA SER A 13 -0.01 10.64 -30.45
C SER A 13 0.74 11.59 -31.41
N GLY A 14 2.06 11.57 -31.37
CA GLY A 14 2.93 12.47 -32.15
C GLY A 14 4.04 11.78 -32.93
N ALA A 15 4.04 10.44 -33.01
CA ALA A 15 4.96 9.72 -33.88
C ALA A 15 4.23 8.56 -34.54
N SER A 16 4.14 8.62 -35.86
CA SER A 16 3.70 7.57 -36.76
C SER A 16 4.52 6.30 -36.52
N ASN A 17 4.03 5.41 -35.65
CA ASN A 17 4.61 4.08 -35.48
C ASN A 17 3.50 3.05 -35.77
N PRO A 18 3.50 2.38 -36.94
CA PRO A 18 2.36 1.59 -37.42
C PRO A 18 2.15 0.24 -36.70
N GLN A 19 2.59 0.10 -35.45
CA GLN A 19 2.37 -1.09 -34.61
C GLN A 19 2.07 -0.75 -33.13
N ALA A 20 1.61 0.46 -32.81
CA ALA A 20 0.98 0.68 -31.52
C ALA A 20 -0.37 -0.04 -31.53
N PHE A 21 -0.52 -1.12 -30.75
CA PHE A 21 -1.82 -1.73 -30.50
C PHE A 21 -2.71 -0.67 -29.84
N HIS A 22 -3.55 -0.03 -30.65
CA HIS A 22 -4.51 0.97 -30.21
C HIS A 22 -5.60 0.25 -29.41
N PHE A 23 -5.49 0.29 -28.09
CA PHE A 23 -6.52 -0.24 -27.19
C PHE A 23 -7.37 0.90 -26.65
N SER A 24 -8.64 0.93 -27.05
CA SER A 24 -9.64 1.78 -26.42
C SER A 24 -10.07 1.09 -25.11
N PRO A 25 -9.86 1.71 -23.93
CA PRO A 25 -10.28 1.08 -22.68
C PRO A 25 -11.80 0.91 -22.68
N PRO A 26 -12.34 -0.24 -22.23
CA PRO A 26 -13.77 -0.40 -22.02
C PRO A 26 -14.26 0.61 -20.97
N PHE A 27 -15.54 0.97 -21.05
CA PHE A 27 -16.19 2.05 -20.27
C PHE A 27 -16.21 1.82 -18.74
N ASN A 28 -15.51 0.80 -18.22
CA ASN A 28 -15.53 0.39 -16.81
C ASN A 28 -14.27 -0.42 -16.43
N ASP A 29 -13.07 -0.02 -16.89
CA ASP A 29 -11.82 -0.67 -16.49
C ASP A 29 -11.48 -0.30 -15.03
N PRO A 30 -11.54 -1.25 -14.09
CA PRO A 30 -11.29 -0.98 -12.68
C PRO A 30 -9.81 -0.60 -12.42
N PHE A 31 -8.88 -0.95 -13.32
CA PHE A 31 -7.47 -0.55 -13.25
C PHE A 31 -7.12 0.67 -14.11
N ALA A 32 -8.11 1.31 -14.76
CA ALA A 32 -7.93 2.60 -15.41
C ALA A 32 -7.82 3.71 -14.35
N LEU A 33 -6.62 3.83 -13.78
CA LEU A 33 -6.31 4.87 -12.81
C LEU A 33 -6.57 6.25 -13.42
N PRO A 34 -7.31 7.14 -12.73
CA PRO A 34 -7.44 8.51 -13.19
C PRO A 34 -6.03 9.11 -13.34
N HIS A 35 -5.84 9.90 -14.38
CA HIS A 35 -4.55 10.52 -14.65
C HIS A 35 -4.58 11.98 -14.20
N ILE A 36 -3.50 12.48 -13.59
CA ILE A 36 -3.49 13.87 -13.06
C ILE A 36 -3.78 14.91 -14.16
N SER A 37 -3.34 14.64 -15.39
CA SER A 37 -3.61 15.51 -16.55
C SER A 37 -5.04 15.47 -17.06
N ASP A 38 -5.85 14.50 -16.64
CA ASP A 38 -7.28 14.46 -16.99
C ASP A 38 -8.06 15.56 -16.23
N ARG A 39 -7.47 16.07 -15.14
CA ARG A 39 -8.11 17.02 -14.21
C ARG A 39 -7.37 18.34 -14.11
N LEU A 40 -6.04 18.32 -14.21
CA LEU A 40 -5.18 19.48 -14.04
C LEU A 40 -4.34 19.70 -15.28
N ILE A 41 -4.39 20.91 -15.84
CA ILE A 41 -3.55 21.30 -16.97
C ILE A 41 -2.14 21.56 -16.42
N MET A 42 -1.27 20.58 -16.57
CA MET A 42 0.12 20.65 -16.11
C MET A 42 1.07 20.14 -17.20
N PRO A 43 2.12 20.90 -17.55
CA PRO A 43 3.15 20.40 -18.43
C PRO A 43 3.93 19.28 -17.73
N ALA A 44 4.24 18.23 -18.47
CA ALA A 44 5.17 17.21 -18.00
C ALA A 44 6.60 17.75 -18.08
N ILE A 45 7.41 17.42 -17.08
CA ILE A 45 8.83 17.76 -16.99
C ILE A 45 9.67 16.49 -16.99
N GLU A 46 10.93 16.59 -17.41
CA GLU A 46 11.84 15.45 -17.38
C GLU A 46 12.17 15.06 -15.93
N SER A 47 12.19 13.75 -15.67
CA SER A 47 12.49 13.18 -14.37
C SER A 47 13.97 13.28 -14.04
N ASN A 48 14.28 13.69 -12.82
CA ASN A 48 15.64 13.71 -12.28
C ASN A 48 16.05 12.40 -11.60
N TYR A 49 15.23 11.34 -11.69
CA TYR A 49 15.55 10.04 -11.11
C TYR A 49 16.91 9.52 -11.59
N ARG A 50 17.22 9.65 -12.89
CA ARG A 50 18.50 9.21 -13.49
C ARG A 50 19.73 9.94 -12.95
N THR A 51 19.66 11.25 -12.73
CA THR A 51 20.83 12.04 -12.32
C THR A 51 21.31 11.69 -10.91
N LYS A 52 20.41 11.16 -10.07
CA LYS A 52 20.67 10.88 -8.64
C LYS A 52 20.69 9.40 -8.25
N SER A 53 20.32 8.48 -9.14
CA SER A 53 20.18 7.03 -8.86
C SER A 53 21.43 6.16 -9.12
N GLY A 54 22.54 6.72 -9.64
CA GLY A 54 23.82 5.99 -9.72
C GLY A 54 24.58 6.00 -11.05
N GLY A 55 24.33 6.95 -11.95
CA GLY A 55 25.31 7.29 -12.99
C GLY A 55 26.28 8.34 -12.47
N ASN A 56 27.59 8.19 -12.68
CA ASN A 56 28.58 9.23 -12.39
C ASN A 56 28.22 10.52 -13.13
N SER A 57 27.48 11.41 -12.49
CA SER A 57 27.28 12.77 -12.96
C SER A 57 28.46 13.58 -12.44
N ILE A 58 29.40 13.93 -13.34
CA ILE A 58 30.48 14.86 -13.04
C ILE A 58 29.81 16.20 -12.70
N GLU A 59 30.15 16.82 -11.57
CA GLU A 59 29.66 18.14 -11.21
C GLU A 59 29.87 19.11 -12.39
N GLY A 60 28.77 19.66 -12.91
CA GLY A 60 28.78 20.60 -14.04
C GLY A 60 28.61 19.97 -15.44
N SER A 61 28.49 18.65 -15.59
CA SER A 61 28.11 18.05 -16.87
C SER A 61 26.60 18.13 -17.07
N ALA A 62 26.15 18.81 -18.14
CA ALA A 62 24.76 18.75 -18.58
C ALA A 62 24.32 17.29 -18.75
N SER A 63 23.08 16.97 -18.35
CA SER A 63 22.48 15.66 -18.57
C SER A 63 22.74 15.23 -20.03
N PRO A 64 23.37 14.06 -20.28
CA PRO A 64 23.56 13.59 -21.64
C PRO A 64 22.21 13.53 -22.36
N LYS A 65 22.18 13.95 -23.63
CA LYS A 65 20.97 13.92 -24.46
C LYS A 65 20.30 12.55 -24.35
N VAL A 66 18.99 12.54 -24.12
CA VAL A 66 18.17 11.33 -24.00
C VAL A 66 18.32 10.48 -25.27
N ASP A 67 19.18 9.46 -25.22
CA ASP A 67 19.20 8.40 -26.23
C ASP A 67 18.04 7.43 -25.92
N ALA A 68 17.34 6.99 -26.97
CA ALA A 68 16.27 5.99 -26.88
C ALA A 68 16.76 4.69 -26.21
N ASN A 69 18.05 4.36 -26.33
CA ASN A 69 18.66 3.21 -25.65
C ASN A 69 18.76 3.37 -24.13
N ASP A 70 18.94 4.57 -23.61
CA ASP A 70 18.99 4.82 -22.16
C ASP A 70 17.60 4.77 -21.51
N MET A 71 16.56 5.19 -22.24
CA MET A 71 15.18 5.10 -21.75
C MET A 71 14.75 3.65 -21.48
N ARG A 72 15.27 2.68 -22.26
CA ARG A 72 14.92 1.25 -22.13
C ARG A 72 15.46 0.59 -20.85
N ARG A 73 16.47 1.17 -20.19
CA ARG A 73 17.14 0.52 -19.04
C ARG A 73 16.66 1.00 -17.68
N ILE A 74 16.16 2.23 -17.60
CA ILE A 74 15.90 2.89 -16.30
C ILE A 74 14.40 3.14 -16.10
N TYR A 75 13.66 3.47 -17.16
CA TYR A 75 12.28 3.91 -17.05
C TYR A 75 11.30 2.85 -17.54
N VAL A 76 10.15 2.79 -16.88
CA VAL A 76 9.01 1.99 -17.34
C VAL A 76 8.19 2.84 -18.32
N HIS A 77 7.76 2.23 -19.43
CA HIS A 77 6.94 2.94 -20.42
C HIS A 77 5.53 3.22 -19.88
N ASP A 78 4.91 4.30 -20.31
CA ASP A 78 3.58 4.70 -19.83
C ASP A 78 2.46 3.74 -20.27
N ASP A 79 2.70 3.06 -21.39
CA ASP A 79 1.84 2.02 -21.96
C ASP A 79 2.19 0.61 -21.48
N ASP A 80 3.20 0.45 -20.61
CA ASP A 80 3.58 -0.87 -20.09
C ASP A 80 2.46 -1.44 -19.19
N ARG A 81 2.04 -2.66 -19.50
CA ARG A 81 0.93 -3.38 -18.84
C ARG A 81 1.40 -4.75 -18.39
N VAL A 82 0.88 -5.19 -17.25
CA VAL A 82 1.12 -6.52 -16.68
C VAL A 82 -0.19 -7.27 -16.70
N LEU A 83 -0.20 -8.50 -17.23
CA LEU A 83 -1.37 -9.37 -17.14
C LEU A 83 -1.61 -9.74 -15.67
N VAL A 84 -2.82 -9.49 -15.16
CA VAL A 84 -3.17 -9.80 -13.76
C VAL A 84 -3.53 -11.27 -13.62
N LYS A 85 -4.05 -11.90 -14.67
CA LYS A 85 -4.47 -13.29 -14.67
C LYS A 85 -4.02 -13.99 -15.95
N ILE A 86 -3.43 -15.17 -15.82
CA ILE A 86 -3.01 -16.04 -16.92
C ILE A 86 -3.76 -17.37 -16.77
N VAL A 87 -5.06 -17.38 -17.09
CA VAL A 87 -5.86 -18.62 -17.15
C VAL A 87 -6.17 -18.94 -18.60
N HIS A 88 -5.51 -19.96 -19.14
CA HIS A 88 -5.70 -20.41 -20.53
C HIS A 88 -6.96 -21.27 -20.70
N PHE A 89 -7.34 -22.04 -19.69
CA PHE A 89 -8.52 -22.91 -19.71
C PHE A 89 -9.21 -22.87 -18.34
N GLY A 90 -10.47 -22.44 -18.28
CA GLY A 90 -11.27 -22.38 -17.05
C GLY A 90 -12.65 -22.99 -17.29
N HIS A 91 -13.15 -23.79 -16.33
CA HIS A 91 -14.49 -24.34 -16.41
C HIS A 91 -15.50 -23.29 -15.94
N PRO A 92 -16.66 -23.09 -16.60
CA PRO A 92 -17.75 -22.19 -16.21
C PRO A 92 -18.09 -22.10 -14.71
N SER A 93 -17.96 -23.21 -13.97
CA SER A 93 -18.25 -23.27 -12.54
C SER A 93 -17.05 -22.96 -11.63
N SER A 94 -15.89 -22.61 -12.19
CA SER A 94 -14.69 -22.29 -11.44
C SER A 94 -14.78 -20.91 -10.79
N VAL A 95 -14.24 -20.80 -9.58
CA VAL A 95 -14.16 -19.55 -8.83
C VAL A 95 -13.35 -18.51 -9.63
N GLY A 96 -13.85 -17.28 -9.71
CA GLY A 96 -13.18 -16.17 -10.39
C GLY A 96 -13.40 -16.11 -11.91
N ILE A 97 -14.45 -16.76 -12.41
CA ILE A 97 -15.04 -16.49 -13.73
C ILE A 97 -16.27 -15.62 -13.52
N GLU A 98 -16.35 -14.50 -14.25
CA GLU A 98 -17.50 -13.60 -14.19
C GLU A 98 -18.25 -13.56 -15.53
N TYR A 99 -19.47 -13.04 -15.49
CA TYR A 99 -20.30 -12.82 -16.67
C TYR A 99 -20.13 -11.38 -17.14
N ASP A 100 -19.95 -11.18 -18.45
CA ASP A 100 -20.13 -9.86 -19.03
C ASP A 100 -21.61 -9.46 -19.05
N GLU A 101 -21.91 -8.21 -19.41
CA GLU A 101 -23.28 -7.69 -19.53
C GLU A 101 -24.15 -8.47 -20.54
N ASN A 102 -23.53 -9.27 -21.40
CA ASN A 102 -24.18 -10.12 -22.41
C ASN A 102 -24.29 -11.60 -21.97
N GLY A 103 -23.89 -11.95 -20.75
CA GLY A 103 -23.91 -13.31 -20.22
C GLY A 103 -22.82 -14.24 -20.74
N ASN A 104 -21.82 -13.71 -21.45
CA ASN A 104 -20.65 -14.50 -21.85
C ASN A 104 -19.63 -14.58 -20.72
N TRP A 105 -18.95 -15.71 -20.65
CA TRP A 105 -17.84 -15.94 -19.73
C TRP A 105 -16.70 -14.96 -20.02
N GLN A 106 -16.40 -14.08 -19.07
CA GLN A 106 -15.25 -13.20 -19.15
C GLN A 106 -14.45 -13.22 -17.84
N PHE A 107 -13.13 -13.23 -17.98
CA PHE A 107 -12.24 -12.97 -16.84
C PHE A 107 -12.16 -11.46 -16.62
N ARG A 108 -12.50 -10.97 -15.42
CA ARG A 108 -12.16 -9.61 -14.99
C ARG A 108 -10.64 -9.46 -14.80
N PRO A 109 -10.16 -8.21 -14.84
CA PRO A 109 -9.61 -7.57 -16.04
C PRO A 109 -8.28 -8.20 -16.49
N LEU A 110 -8.01 -8.13 -17.80
CA LEU A 110 -6.83 -8.77 -18.39
C LEU A 110 -5.50 -8.20 -17.87
N TRP A 111 -5.42 -6.94 -17.45
CA TRP A 111 -4.15 -6.27 -17.22
C TRP A 111 -4.21 -5.11 -16.21
N ALA A 112 -3.07 -4.75 -15.63
CA ALA A 112 -2.83 -3.59 -14.78
C ALA A 112 -1.64 -2.77 -15.29
N ARG A 113 -1.56 -1.47 -14.97
CA ARG A 113 -0.40 -0.62 -15.34
C ARG A 113 0.82 -1.00 -14.50
N ARG A 114 1.97 -1.18 -15.14
CA ARG A 114 3.22 -1.49 -14.44
C ARG A 114 3.73 -0.28 -13.66
N ALA A 115 3.93 -0.43 -12.35
CA ALA A 115 4.57 0.57 -11.51
C ALA A 115 6.08 0.69 -11.83
N GLY A 116 6.65 1.88 -11.64
CA GLY A 116 8.09 2.12 -11.82
C GLY A 116 8.41 3.58 -12.17
N PRO A 117 9.70 3.96 -12.14
CA PRO A 117 10.12 5.31 -12.48
C PRO A 117 9.73 5.65 -13.92
N ARG A 118 9.32 6.90 -14.15
CA ARG A 118 9.00 7.42 -15.48
C ARG A 118 9.98 8.50 -15.91
N ALA A 119 10.19 8.59 -17.22
CA ALA A 119 11.02 9.62 -17.82
C ALA A 119 10.38 11.02 -17.66
N TRP A 120 9.05 11.08 -17.54
CA TRP A 120 8.29 12.32 -17.42
C TRP A 120 7.47 12.31 -16.13
N ILE A 121 7.57 13.39 -15.35
CA ILE A 121 6.83 13.62 -14.11
C ILE A 121 6.06 14.94 -14.18
N TYR A 122 5.08 15.15 -13.30
CA TYR A 122 4.23 16.34 -13.32
C TYR A 122 4.53 17.33 -12.20
N PHE A 123 4.95 16.84 -11.04
CA PHE A 123 5.33 17.69 -9.93
C PHE A 123 6.81 18.04 -10.03
N ASN A 124 7.14 19.33 -9.95
CA ASN A 124 8.52 19.75 -9.76
C ASN A 124 8.97 19.30 -8.36
N PRO A 125 9.99 18.43 -8.23
CA PRO A 125 10.38 17.88 -6.94
C PRO A 125 10.74 18.93 -5.88
N GLU A 126 11.30 20.07 -6.26
CA GLU A 126 11.65 21.15 -5.33
C GLU A 126 10.43 21.85 -4.72
N GLN A 127 9.26 21.73 -5.38
CA GLN A 127 7.99 22.31 -4.94
C GLN A 127 7.08 21.26 -4.30
N VAL A 128 7.50 20.00 -4.24
CA VAL A 128 6.72 18.94 -3.60
C VAL A 128 6.76 19.14 -2.09
N LYS A 129 5.56 19.07 -1.49
CA LYS A 129 5.35 19.00 -0.05
C LYS A 129 4.64 17.69 0.21
N ALA A 130 5.40 16.73 0.71
CA ALA A 130 4.92 15.38 0.97
C ALA A 130 4.49 15.23 2.43
N ALA A 131 3.44 14.46 2.68
CA ALA A 131 3.07 13.98 4.00
C ALA A 131 2.94 12.45 4.00
N ILE A 132 3.40 11.79 5.06
CA ILE A 132 3.35 10.34 5.25
C ILE A 132 2.61 10.05 6.55
N VAL A 133 1.65 9.14 6.53
CA VAL A 133 0.91 8.70 7.72
C VAL A 133 0.86 7.17 7.77
N THR A 134 0.99 6.61 8.98
CA THR A 134 0.80 5.18 9.25
C THR A 134 -0.43 4.96 10.13
N CYS A 135 -1.40 4.19 9.64
CA CYS A 135 -2.70 3.98 10.27
C CYS A 135 -2.96 2.49 10.59
N GLY A 136 -3.87 2.22 11.51
CA GLY A 136 -4.33 0.87 11.87
C GLY A 136 -3.44 0.17 12.89
N GLY A 137 -3.36 -1.16 12.81
CA GLY A 137 -2.48 -1.98 13.67
C GLY A 137 -1.01 -1.99 13.22
N LEU A 138 -0.11 -2.34 14.14
CA LEU A 138 1.31 -2.53 13.85
C LEU A 138 1.52 -3.71 12.88
N CYS A 139 2.57 -3.63 12.07
CA CYS A 139 2.95 -4.63 11.10
C CYS A 139 4.48 -4.56 10.92
N PRO A 140 5.20 -5.71 10.84
CA PRO A 140 6.61 -5.71 10.48
C PRO A 140 6.85 -4.98 9.15
N GLY A 141 7.92 -4.19 9.07
CA GLY A 141 8.28 -3.45 7.86
C GLY A 141 7.65 -2.06 7.69
N LEU A 142 6.84 -1.59 8.65
CA LEU A 142 6.32 -0.20 8.62
C LEU A 142 7.44 0.84 8.52
N ASN A 143 8.49 0.68 9.32
CA ASN A 143 9.64 1.57 9.32
C ASN A 143 10.43 1.50 8.01
N ASP A 144 10.54 0.33 7.38
CA ASP A 144 11.13 0.18 6.05
C ASP A 144 10.36 0.97 5.00
N VAL A 145 9.03 0.87 5.00
CA VAL A 145 8.19 1.63 4.06
C VAL A 145 8.39 3.14 4.26
N ILE A 146 8.30 3.64 5.50
CA ILE A 146 8.53 5.08 5.80
C ILE A 146 9.90 5.51 5.30
N ARG A 147 10.95 4.74 5.64
CA ARG A 147 12.34 5.01 5.25
C ARG A 147 12.50 5.05 3.73
N GLN A 148 11.96 4.07 3.00
CA GLN A 148 12.11 3.99 1.55
C GLN A 148 11.34 5.08 0.81
N VAL A 149 10.15 5.47 1.30
CA VAL A 149 9.41 6.60 0.74
C VAL A 149 10.22 7.89 0.92
N VAL A 150 10.75 8.16 2.12
CA VAL A 150 11.59 9.34 2.39
C VAL A 150 12.86 9.34 1.54
N PHE A 151 13.57 8.21 1.46
CA PHE A 151 14.79 8.09 0.66
C PHE A 151 14.51 8.34 -0.82
N THR A 152 13.40 7.79 -1.33
CA THR A 152 13.00 7.97 -2.73
C THR A 152 12.65 9.42 -3.00
N LEU A 153 11.83 10.06 -2.16
CA LEU A 153 11.47 11.47 -2.29
C LEU A 153 12.71 12.38 -2.29
N GLU A 154 13.65 12.18 -1.37
CA GLU A 154 14.91 12.94 -1.35
C GLU A 154 15.80 12.63 -2.57
N THR A 155 15.76 11.40 -3.10
CA THR A 155 16.44 11.05 -4.37
C THR A 155 15.84 11.84 -5.54
N TYR A 156 14.54 12.13 -5.53
CA TYR A 156 13.94 13.08 -6.47
C TYR A 156 14.23 14.55 -6.12
N GLY A 157 14.86 14.86 -4.98
CA GLY A 157 15.15 16.24 -4.56
C GLY A 157 14.05 16.92 -3.75
N VAL A 158 13.06 16.17 -3.29
CA VAL A 158 12.03 16.67 -2.37
C VAL A 158 12.68 16.90 -0.99
N ASN A 159 12.50 18.09 -0.42
CA ASN A 159 13.09 18.52 0.86
C ASN A 159 12.06 18.86 1.94
N HIS A 160 10.77 18.87 1.58
CA HIS A 160 9.64 19.11 2.48
C HIS A 160 8.82 17.82 2.62
N ILE A 161 9.18 17.01 3.61
CA ILE A 161 8.50 15.75 3.92
C ILE A 161 8.05 15.80 5.38
N LEU A 162 6.75 15.66 5.62
CA LEU A 162 6.15 15.60 6.95
C LEU A 162 5.74 14.17 7.28
N GLY A 163 6.01 13.74 8.50
CA GLY A 163 5.49 12.53 9.10
C GLY A 163 4.36 12.88 10.06
N ILE A 164 3.16 12.40 9.78
CA ILE A 164 1.99 12.59 10.63
C ILE A 164 1.98 11.49 11.69
N GLN A 165 1.98 11.91 12.95
CA GLN A 165 2.11 11.00 14.07
C GLN A 165 0.76 10.37 14.46
N TYR A 166 0.76 9.11 14.87
CA TYR A 166 -0.39 8.36 15.39
C TYR A 166 -1.61 8.40 14.46
N GLY A 167 -1.43 7.95 13.21
CA GLY A 167 -2.52 7.81 12.24
C GLY A 167 -3.20 9.13 11.87
N PHE A 168 -4.47 9.06 11.48
CA PHE A 168 -5.22 10.27 11.11
C PHE A 168 -5.47 11.20 12.31
N LYS A 169 -5.34 10.72 13.56
CA LYS A 169 -5.47 11.54 14.76
C LYS A 169 -4.41 12.64 14.82
N GLY A 170 -3.22 12.43 14.25
CA GLY A 170 -2.16 13.44 14.20
C GLY A 170 -2.49 14.71 13.40
N PHE A 171 -3.56 14.71 12.60
CA PHE A 171 -4.04 15.94 11.94
C PHE A 171 -4.73 16.90 12.92
N VAL A 172 -5.36 16.37 13.98
CA VAL A 172 -6.19 17.15 14.91
C VAL A 172 -5.54 17.31 16.28
N ASP A 173 -4.77 16.31 16.73
CA ASP A 173 -4.21 16.29 18.08
C ASP A 173 -2.95 17.17 18.18
N LYS A 174 -3.06 18.24 18.99
CA LYS A 174 -1.98 19.21 19.19
C LYS A 174 -0.78 18.63 19.95
N ASN A 175 -0.95 17.52 20.66
CA ASN A 175 0.14 16.86 21.38
C ASN A 175 1.11 16.15 20.45
N TYR A 176 0.69 15.87 19.21
CA TYR A 176 1.43 15.09 18.23
C TYR A 176 1.66 15.90 16.94
N PRO A 177 2.43 17.01 17.01
CA PRO A 177 2.68 17.83 15.82
C PRO A 177 3.43 17.04 14.73
N PRO A 178 3.22 17.34 13.44
CA PRO A 178 3.96 16.67 12.37
C PRO A 178 5.47 16.79 12.53
N ILE A 179 6.20 15.71 12.24
CA ILE A 179 7.66 15.66 12.30
C ILE A 179 8.22 15.91 10.90
N LYS A 180 9.22 16.78 10.76
CA LYS A 180 9.96 16.91 9.50
C LYS A 180 10.85 15.67 9.30
N LEU A 181 10.55 14.88 8.28
CA LEU A 181 11.31 13.69 7.93
C LEU A 181 12.49 14.06 7.03
N SER A 182 13.60 13.36 7.22
CA SER A 182 14.79 13.43 6.38
C SER A 182 15.51 12.09 6.37
N ARG A 183 16.33 11.84 5.35
CA ARG A 183 17.15 10.62 5.27
C ARG A 183 18.06 10.41 6.46
N LYS A 184 18.54 11.50 7.08
CA LYS A 184 19.34 11.43 8.32
C LYS A 184 18.52 10.90 9.49
N LEU A 185 17.30 11.39 9.66
CA LEU A 185 16.40 10.99 10.74
C LEU A 185 15.95 9.54 10.59
N VAL A 186 15.53 9.14 9.38
CA VAL A 186 14.97 7.79 9.13
C VAL A 186 16.03 6.75 8.76
N LYS A 187 17.33 7.04 8.95
CA LYS A 187 18.42 6.19 8.45
C LYS A 187 18.35 4.77 9.01
N THR A 188 18.04 4.64 10.30
CA THR A 188 18.15 3.41 11.09
C THR A 188 16.82 2.92 11.65
N ILE A 189 15.69 3.60 11.38
CA ILE A 189 14.39 3.24 11.95
C ILE A 189 13.95 1.83 11.52
N ASN A 190 14.45 1.32 10.40
CA ASN A 190 14.17 -0.04 9.93
C ASN A 190 14.76 -1.14 10.85
N MET A 191 15.69 -0.79 11.74
CA MET A 191 16.24 -1.71 12.74
C MET A 191 15.34 -1.80 13.98
N GLU A 192 14.34 -0.93 14.09
CA GLU A 192 13.41 -0.87 15.22
C GLU A 192 12.06 -1.51 14.84
N GLY A 193 11.46 -2.21 15.80
CA GLY A 193 10.10 -2.70 15.67
C GLY A 193 9.04 -1.58 15.78
N GLY A 194 7.81 -1.89 15.39
CA GLY A 194 6.69 -0.95 15.50
C GLY A 194 6.64 0.07 14.35
N SER A 195 6.25 1.30 14.67
CA SER A 195 6.19 2.42 13.71
C SER A 195 6.80 3.68 14.33
N PHE A 196 7.79 4.26 13.66
CA PHE A 196 8.45 5.51 14.04
C PHE A 196 7.46 6.68 14.15
N LEU A 197 6.41 6.69 13.32
CA LEU A 197 5.35 7.70 13.38
C LEU A 197 4.24 7.32 14.36
N GLY A 198 4.29 6.14 14.98
CA GLY A 198 3.17 5.57 15.73
C GLY A 198 2.00 5.18 14.81
N VAL A 199 1.00 4.53 15.38
CA VAL A 199 -0.23 4.15 14.67
C VAL A 199 -1.43 4.48 15.54
N SER A 200 -2.58 4.73 14.90
CA SER A 200 -3.87 4.79 15.59
C SER A 200 -4.95 4.14 14.73
N ARG A 201 -6.01 3.69 15.39
CA ARG A 201 -7.30 3.43 14.75
C ARG A 201 -8.16 4.70 14.82
N GLY A 202 -9.27 4.68 14.10
CA GLY A 202 -10.20 5.80 14.01
C GLY A 202 -9.80 6.86 12.99
N CYS A 203 -10.81 7.57 12.48
CA CYS A 203 -10.64 8.69 11.57
C CYS A 203 -11.35 9.92 12.17
N PRO A 204 -10.62 11.02 12.45
CA PRO A 204 -11.24 12.30 12.77
C PRO A 204 -12.18 12.79 11.65
N PRO A 205 -12.95 13.86 11.89
CA PRO A 205 -13.79 14.44 10.86
C PRO A 205 -12.98 14.75 9.59
N LEU A 206 -13.48 14.24 8.45
CA LEU A 206 -12.81 14.35 7.15
C LEU A 206 -12.42 15.79 6.80
N LYS A 207 -13.28 16.74 7.16
CA LYS A 207 -13.05 18.17 6.95
C LYS A 207 -11.75 18.64 7.62
N ASP A 208 -11.48 18.22 8.85
CA ASP A 208 -10.32 18.68 9.61
C ASP A 208 -9.01 18.16 8.98
N ILE A 209 -9.01 16.92 8.49
CA ILE A 209 -7.86 16.34 7.78
C ILE A 209 -7.58 17.12 6.49
N VAL A 210 -8.61 17.39 5.69
CA VAL A 210 -8.47 18.09 4.41
C VAL A 210 -8.07 19.55 4.63
N ASP A 211 -8.66 20.24 5.62
CA ASP A 211 -8.28 21.60 6.00
C ASP A 211 -6.80 21.68 6.38
N ARG A 212 -6.28 20.70 7.14
CA ARG A 212 -4.85 20.62 7.48
C ARG A 212 -3.95 20.35 6.28
N LEU A 213 -4.34 19.44 5.39
CA LEU A 213 -3.60 19.18 4.15
C LEU A 213 -3.49 20.44 3.29
N GLU A 214 -4.56 21.24 3.24
CA GLU A 214 -4.62 22.53 2.55
C GLU A 214 -3.76 23.60 3.26
N GLU A 215 -3.88 23.75 4.58
CA GLU A 215 -3.08 24.66 5.42
C GLU A 215 -1.57 24.40 5.28
N TRP A 216 -1.17 23.12 5.31
CA TRP A 216 0.23 22.70 5.13
C TRP A 216 0.67 22.70 3.67
N ASN A 217 -0.27 22.91 2.74
CA ASN A 217 -0.06 22.92 1.29
C ASN A 217 0.58 21.60 0.81
N ILE A 218 0.07 20.47 1.30
CA ILE A 218 0.53 19.14 0.92
C ILE A 218 0.02 18.81 -0.49
N ASN A 219 0.94 18.41 -1.37
CA ASN A 219 0.62 18.00 -2.73
C ASN A 219 0.91 16.52 -3.01
N MET A 220 1.58 15.81 -2.11
CA MET A 220 1.72 14.35 -2.13
C MET A 220 1.41 13.77 -0.76
N PHE A 221 0.38 12.94 -0.65
CA PHE A 221 -0.02 12.35 0.62
C PHE A 221 0.05 10.82 0.55
N TYR A 222 0.91 10.23 1.39
CA TYR A 222 1.14 8.79 1.46
C TYR A 222 0.45 8.20 2.70
N VAL A 223 -0.52 7.31 2.48
CA VAL A 223 -1.30 6.63 3.52
C VAL A 223 -0.86 5.16 3.58
N ILE A 224 -0.18 4.78 4.65
CA ILE A 224 0.22 3.40 4.91
C ILE A 224 -0.81 2.77 5.86
N GLY A 225 -1.56 1.77 5.40
CA GLY A 225 -2.65 1.23 6.20
C GLY A 225 -3.43 0.09 5.53
N GLY A 226 -4.41 -0.42 6.26
CA GLY A 226 -5.31 -1.48 5.78
C GLY A 226 -6.58 -0.93 5.13
N ASN A 227 -7.59 -1.78 4.96
CA ASN A 227 -8.85 -1.45 4.26
C ASN A 227 -9.54 -0.19 4.79
N GLY A 228 -9.70 -0.05 6.11
CA GLY A 228 -10.31 1.15 6.71
C GLY A 228 -9.50 2.43 6.48
N SER A 229 -8.17 2.34 6.52
CA SER A 229 -7.29 3.48 6.24
C SER A 229 -7.40 3.94 4.78
N HIS A 230 -7.52 2.98 3.87
CA HIS A 230 -7.67 3.25 2.44
C HIS A 230 -9.07 3.76 2.08
N ALA A 231 -10.12 3.32 2.76
CA ALA A 231 -11.44 3.94 2.66
C ALA A 231 -11.37 5.43 3.07
N GLY A 232 -10.64 5.74 4.15
CA GLY A 232 -10.33 7.12 4.53
C GLY A 232 -9.53 7.87 3.46
N ALA A 233 -8.52 7.25 2.87
CA ALA A 233 -7.73 7.84 1.79
C ALA A 233 -8.59 8.19 0.55
N THR A 234 -9.52 7.32 0.16
CA THR A 234 -10.50 7.59 -0.90
C THR A 234 -11.38 8.79 -0.56
N ALA A 235 -11.92 8.84 0.66
CA ALA A 235 -12.77 9.95 1.10
C ALA A 235 -12.00 11.29 1.12
N ILE A 236 -10.74 11.27 1.57
CA ILE A 236 -9.84 12.45 1.53
C ILE A 236 -9.63 12.88 0.09
N TYR A 237 -9.29 11.93 -0.80
CA TYR A 237 -9.10 12.20 -2.22
C TYR A 237 -10.33 12.86 -2.85
N GLU A 238 -11.54 12.32 -2.65
CA GLU A 238 -12.77 12.86 -3.21
C GLU A 238 -13.06 14.30 -2.73
N GLN A 239 -12.76 14.61 -1.47
CA GLN A 239 -12.93 15.97 -0.95
C GLN A 239 -11.89 16.93 -1.50
N CYS A 240 -10.63 16.49 -1.60
CA CYS A 240 -9.56 17.27 -2.24
C CYS A 240 -9.89 17.53 -3.72
N GLU A 241 -10.46 16.56 -4.42
CA GLU A 241 -10.94 16.72 -5.81
C GLU A 241 -12.06 17.76 -5.89
N LYS A 242 -13.06 17.70 -5.00
CA LYS A 242 -14.15 18.70 -4.94
C LYS A 242 -13.62 20.11 -4.70
N ARG A 243 -12.55 20.25 -3.91
CA ARG A 243 -11.86 21.52 -3.65
C ARG A 243 -10.86 21.92 -4.75
N LYS A 244 -10.69 21.10 -5.80
CA LYS A 244 -9.71 21.29 -6.89
C LYS A 244 -8.28 21.45 -6.38
N MET A 245 -7.95 20.77 -5.28
CA MET A 245 -6.61 20.78 -4.72
C MET A 245 -5.65 20.07 -5.67
N LYS A 246 -4.48 20.68 -5.90
CA LYS A 246 -3.40 20.11 -6.72
C LYS A 246 -2.59 19.12 -5.89
N MET A 247 -3.17 17.95 -5.62
CA MET A 247 -2.50 16.92 -4.83
C MET A 247 -2.80 15.50 -5.30
N VAL A 248 -1.95 14.57 -4.86
CA VAL A 248 -2.14 13.14 -5.07
C VAL A 248 -2.17 12.42 -3.73
N VAL A 249 -3.11 11.50 -3.60
CA VAL A 249 -3.20 10.58 -2.47
C VAL A 249 -2.71 9.22 -2.95
N VAL A 250 -1.72 8.67 -2.26
CA VAL A 250 -1.05 7.41 -2.55
C VAL A 250 -1.23 6.50 -1.34
N GLY A 251 -1.73 5.31 -1.55
CA GLY A 251 -2.00 4.35 -0.49
C GLY A 251 -1.08 3.16 -0.64
N ILE A 252 -0.49 2.78 0.48
CA ILE A 252 0.45 1.68 0.58
C ILE A 252 -0.24 0.59 1.41
N PRO A 253 -0.64 -0.53 0.78
CA PRO A 253 -1.40 -1.58 1.45
C PRO A 253 -0.60 -2.27 2.54
N LYS A 254 -1.13 -2.22 3.76
CA LYS A 254 -0.58 -2.84 4.97
C LYS A 254 -1.60 -3.82 5.56
N THR A 255 -1.33 -5.10 5.42
CA THR A 255 -2.07 -6.20 6.04
C THR A 255 -1.11 -7.36 6.29
N ILE A 256 -1.18 -7.97 7.46
CA ILE A 256 -0.45 -9.21 7.78
C ILE A 256 -1.24 -10.46 7.38
N ASP A 257 -2.51 -10.29 7.00
CA ASP A 257 -3.41 -11.38 6.63
C ASP A 257 -3.28 -11.74 5.15
N ASN A 258 -2.62 -10.89 4.37
CA ASN A 258 -2.46 -11.01 2.91
C ASN A 258 -3.81 -11.20 2.19
N ASP A 259 -4.80 -10.41 2.61
CA ASP A 259 -6.21 -10.48 2.22
C ASP A 259 -6.60 -9.52 1.10
N ILE A 260 -5.62 -9.01 0.33
CA ILE A 260 -5.87 -8.10 -0.80
C ILE A 260 -5.93 -8.91 -2.09
N GLU A 261 -7.13 -9.04 -2.65
CA GLU A 261 -7.45 -9.92 -3.80
C GLU A 261 -6.52 -9.80 -5.03
N ILE A 262 -5.90 -8.63 -5.24
CA ILE A 262 -5.07 -8.34 -6.40
C ILE A 262 -3.56 -8.46 -6.12
N LEU A 263 -3.17 -8.73 -4.89
CA LEU A 263 -1.78 -8.84 -4.47
C LEU A 263 -1.50 -10.27 -4.02
N ASP A 264 -0.49 -10.90 -4.62
CA ASP A 264 -0.02 -12.21 -4.15
C ASP A 264 0.55 -12.12 -2.73
N LYS A 265 1.09 -10.94 -2.36
CA LYS A 265 1.84 -10.74 -1.14
C LYS A 265 1.83 -9.29 -0.66
N THR A 266 1.58 -9.11 0.63
CA THR A 266 1.71 -7.84 1.34
C THR A 266 2.91 -7.85 2.27
N PHE A 267 3.49 -6.67 2.52
CA PHE A 267 4.63 -6.59 3.42
C PHE A 267 4.21 -6.95 4.85
N GLY A 268 5.13 -7.59 5.58
CA GLY A 268 4.90 -8.10 6.93
C GLY A 268 4.25 -9.48 7.02
N PHE A 269 3.66 -10.00 5.92
CA PHE A 269 3.08 -11.35 5.89
C PHE A 269 4.11 -12.44 6.21
N ASP A 270 5.24 -12.47 5.50
CA ASP A 270 6.28 -13.50 5.73
C ASP A 270 6.80 -13.50 7.15
N THR A 271 7.10 -12.31 7.68
CA THR A 271 7.59 -12.16 9.04
C THR A 271 6.55 -12.63 10.05
N ALA A 272 5.26 -12.37 9.80
CA ALA A 272 4.19 -12.91 10.63
C ALA A 272 4.12 -14.44 10.57
N VAL A 273 4.28 -15.04 9.38
CA VAL A 273 4.34 -16.50 9.21
C VAL A 273 5.56 -17.11 9.91
N GLU A 274 6.75 -16.51 9.79
CA GLU A 274 7.97 -16.97 10.45
C GLU A 274 7.84 -16.93 11.98
N GLU A 275 7.31 -15.85 12.54
CA GLU A 275 7.09 -15.76 13.99
C GLU A 275 5.97 -16.72 14.45
N ALA A 276 4.92 -16.92 13.66
CA ALA A 276 3.90 -17.92 13.94
C ALA A 276 4.49 -19.35 13.93
N GLN A 277 5.34 -19.68 12.95
CA GLN A 277 6.06 -20.95 12.89
C GLN A 277 6.98 -21.14 14.08
N ARG A 278 7.72 -20.09 14.49
CA ARG A 278 8.56 -20.14 15.69
C ARG A 278 7.72 -20.44 16.94
N ALA A 279 6.57 -19.77 17.09
CA ALA A 279 5.65 -20.02 18.20
C ALA A 279 5.08 -21.45 18.18
N ILE A 280 4.68 -21.95 17.01
CA ILE A 280 4.19 -23.33 16.83
C ILE A 280 5.28 -24.34 17.15
N ASN A 281 6.50 -24.17 16.63
CA ASN A 281 7.60 -25.10 16.87
C ASN A 281 8.03 -25.10 18.34
N ALA A 282 7.99 -23.96 19.02
CA ALA A 282 8.19 -23.89 20.46
C ALA A 282 7.07 -24.61 21.24
N ALA A 283 5.84 -24.61 20.71
CA ALA A 283 4.69 -25.30 21.29
C ALA A 283 4.58 -26.78 20.88
N TYR A 284 5.26 -27.20 19.82
CA TYR A 284 5.17 -28.55 19.25
C TYR A 284 5.81 -29.57 20.18
N THR A 285 4.96 -30.21 21.00
CA THR A 285 5.23 -31.52 21.58
C THR A 285 4.37 -32.54 20.85
N GLU A 286 5.03 -33.58 20.36
CA GLU A 286 4.53 -34.71 19.57
C GLU A 286 3.13 -35.15 20.00
N VAL A 287 2.19 -35.28 19.04
CA VAL A 287 1.11 -36.29 18.91
C VAL A 287 -0.10 -35.71 18.15
N THR A 288 -0.82 -36.57 17.44
CA THR A 288 -2.08 -36.27 16.75
C THR A 288 -3.25 -36.48 17.72
N PHE A 289 -4.20 -35.55 17.82
CA PHE A 289 -5.23 -35.58 18.87
C PHE A 289 -6.66 -35.41 18.35
N THR A 290 -7.61 -36.04 19.05
CA THR A 290 -9.04 -35.69 19.04
C THR A 290 -9.33 -34.62 20.11
N MET A 291 -10.41 -33.82 20.05
CA MET A 291 -10.66 -32.80 21.10
C MET A 291 -10.90 -33.41 22.50
N GLY A 292 -11.62 -34.53 22.55
CA GLY A 292 -11.87 -35.32 23.75
C GLY A 292 -11.46 -36.77 23.60
N GLY A 293 -11.75 -37.59 24.63
CA GLY A 293 -11.35 -38.99 24.71
C GLY A 293 -9.99 -39.18 25.39
N LYS A 294 -9.64 -40.44 25.67
CA LYS A 294 -8.46 -40.81 26.46
C LYS A 294 -7.12 -40.34 25.84
N HIS A 295 -7.10 -40.05 24.55
CA HIS A 295 -5.95 -39.54 23.80
C HIS A 295 -6.23 -38.16 23.19
N GLY A 296 -7.20 -37.43 23.74
CA GLY A 296 -7.61 -36.13 23.23
C GLY A 296 -6.83 -34.94 23.81
N VAL A 297 -6.95 -33.78 23.16
CA VAL A 297 -6.28 -32.52 23.52
C VAL A 297 -6.52 -32.15 24.97
N LEU A 298 -7.76 -32.26 25.46
CA LEU A 298 -8.11 -31.87 26.83
C LEU A 298 -7.40 -32.75 27.89
N GLU A 299 -7.33 -34.07 27.66
CA GLU A 299 -6.66 -34.98 28.59
C GLU A 299 -5.14 -34.81 28.53
N TYR A 300 -4.59 -34.53 27.34
CA TYR A 300 -3.18 -34.24 27.16
C TYR A 300 -2.75 -32.91 27.79
N MET A 301 -3.58 -31.86 27.65
CA MET A 301 -3.39 -30.58 28.33
C MET A 301 -3.37 -30.76 29.85
N LYS A 302 -4.31 -31.56 30.39
CA LYS A 302 -4.36 -31.88 31.81
C LYS A 302 -3.09 -32.59 32.29
N GLN A 303 -2.63 -33.61 31.56
CA GLN A 303 -1.36 -34.29 31.86
C GLN A 303 -0.16 -33.34 31.80
N LYS A 304 -0.09 -32.44 30.82
CA LYS A 304 1.00 -31.47 30.70
C LYS A 304 1.01 -30.46 31.85
N ILE A 305 -0.16 -30.00 32.30
CA ILE A 305 -0.28 -29.12 33.47
C ILE A 305 0.17 -29.86 34.74
N GLU A 306 -0.23 -31.12 34.91
CA GLU A 306 0.18 -31.93 36.06
C GLU A 306 1.69 -32.23 36.07
N LEU A 307 2.31 -32.45 34.90
CA LEU A 307 3.73 -32.78 34.77
C LEU A 307 4.65 -31.56 34.83
N ASN A 308 4.30 -30.49 34.11
CA ASN A 308 5.19 -29.36 33.88
C ASN A 308 4.72 -28.07 34.57
N GLY A 309 3.54 -28.08 35.20
CA GLY A 309 2.89 -26.91 35.78
C GLY A 309 2.34 -25.91 34.75
N ILE A 310 2.68 -26.05 33.46
CA ILE A 310 2.33 -25.11 32.38
C ILE A 310 1.99 -25.89 31.09
N CYS A 311 0.97 -25.42 30.37
CA CYS A 311 0.61 -25.85 29.02
C CYS A 311 0.29 -24.62 28.16
N VAL A 312 0.79 -24.58 26.92
CA VAL A 312 0.58 -23.47 25.97
C VAL A 312 -0.28 -23.96 24.81
N VAL A 313 -1.31 -23.18 24.46
CA VAL A 313 -2.21 -23.44 23.33
C VAL A 313 -2.20 -22.24 22.39
N VAL A 314 -1.98 -22.47 21.10
CA VAL A 314 -2.05 -21.44 20.06
C VAL A 314 -3.39 -21.57 19.33
N VAL A 315 -4.17 -20.49 19.32
CA VAL A 315 -5.49 -20.42 18.71
C VAL A 315 -5.50 -19.27 17.70
N ALA A 316 -5.92 -19.53 16.46
CA ALA A 316 -6.07 -18.47 15.46
C ALA A 316 -7.23 -17.52 15.84
N GLU A 317 -7.11 -16.24 15.50
CA GLU A 317 -8.06 -15.17 15.89
C GLU A 317 -9.53 -15.48 15.51
N GLY A 318 -9.75 -16.21 14.41
CA GLY A 318 -11.09 -16.64 13.96
C GLY A 318 -11.55 -18.02 14.46
N ALA A 319 -10.72 -18.77 15.19
CA ALA A 319 -11.08 -20.10 15.64
C ALA A 319 -12.08 -20.05 16.79
N GLY A 320 -13.23 -20.70 16.63
CA GLY A 320 -14.27 -20.77 17.67
C GLY A 320 -15.29 -19.63 17.64
N GLN A 321 -15.30 -18.77 16.61
CA GLN A 321 -16.31 -17.70 16.46
C GLN A 321 -17.75 -18.22 16.46
N TRP A 322 -17.98 -19.47 16.04
CA TRP A 322 -19.32 -20.10 16.10
C TRP A 322 -19.77 -20.46 17.53
N SER A 323 -18.83 -20.62 18.46
CA SER A 323 -19.07 -21.05 19.85
C SER A 323 -19.21 -19.88 20.83
N LEU A 324 -18.82 -18.67 20.43
CA LEU A 324 -18.94 -17.45 21.24
C LEU A 324 -20.27 -16.76 20.94
N HIS A 325 -21.33 -17.08 21.68
CA HIS A 325 -22.49 -16.21 21.77
C HIS A 325 -22.13 -15.00 22.64
N LEU A 326 -22.28 -13.79 22.10
CA LEU A 326 -22.22 -12.49 22.79
C LEU A 326 -20.83 -11.98 23.22
N CYS A 327 -20.10 -11.37 22.28
CA CYS A 327 -19.28 -10.20 22.61
C CYS A 327 -19.26 -9.25 21.41
N THR A 328 -20.17 -8.27 21.38
CA THR A 328 -20.16 -7.20 20.38
C THR A 328 -19.30 -6.06 20.89
N TYR A 329 -17.98 -6.22 20.87
CA TYR A 329 -17.07 -5.10 21.04
C TYR A 329 -16.58 -4.67 19.66
N SER A 330 -17.17 -3.63 19.09
CA SER A 330 -16.64 -2.97 17.90
C SER A 330 -15.52 -2.03 18.31
N ASP A 331 -14.38 -2.10 17.63
CA ASP A 331 -13.33 -1.10 17.81
C ASP A 331 -13.78 0.28 17.29
N GLU A 332 -12.95 1.31 17.51
CA GLU A 332 -13.22 2.69 17.07
C GLU A 332 -13.36 2.83 15.53
N THR A 333 -13.08 1.77 14.75
CA THR A 333 -13.29 1.72 13.29
C THR A 333 -14.50 0.90 12.86
N GLY A 334 -15.30 0.39 13.81
CA GLY A 334 -16.48 -0.42 13.52
C GLY A 334 -16.16 -1.84 13.08
N ASN A 335 -14.90 -2.28 13.18
CA ASN A 335 -14.56 -3.68 13.03
C ASN A 335 -14.95 -4.41 14.31
N GLY A 336 -15.70 -5.51 14.18
CA GLY A 336 -15.98 -6.39 15.30
C GLY A 336 -14.66 -6.94 15.84
N GLY A 337 -14.29 -6.52 17.05
CA GLY A 337 -13.21 -7.11 17.81
C GLY A 337 -13.68 -8.43 18.44
N VAL A 338 -12.71 -9.32 18.60
CA VAL A 338 -12.81 -10.57 19.38
C VAL A 338 -13.29 -10.31 20.80
#